data_AF-A0A2U1LAD9-F1
#
_entry.id   AF-A0A2U1LAD9-F1
#
_cell.length_a   1.000
_cell.length_b   1.000
_cell.length_c   1.000
_cell.angle_alpha   90.00
_cell.angle_beta   90.00
_cell.angle_gamma   90.00
#
_symmetry.space_group_name_H-M   'P 1'
#
loop_
_entity.id
_entity.type
_entity.pdbx_description
1 polymer ?
#
loop_
_entity_poly.entity_id
_entity_poly.type
_entity_poly.pdbx_seq_one_letter_code
_entity_poly.pdbx_strand_id
1 'polypeptide(L)'
;MKIVRALTLVPFHRTCRAAFSSFAIKNVTKSNFDTSLADLRGHVRDSDFVAIDLEMTGVTSAPWREMFEFDRFDVRYLKVKDSAEKFAVVQFGVCPFRWDSVKKSFVAHPLVFFFTFTFFIVLESRNFI
;
A
#
# COMPACT_ATOMS: atom_id res chain seq x y z
N MET A 1 -7.47 -9.16 -10.20
CA MET A 1 -7.19 -8.83 -11.62
C MET A 1 -6.07 -7.78 -11.63
N LYS A 2 -4.81 -8.19 -11.86
CA LYS A 2 -3.66 -7.27 -11.88
C LYS A 2 -3.70 -6.49 -13.19
N ILE A 3 -4.13 -5.23 -13.14
CA ILE A 3 -4.07 -4.34 -14.30
C ILE A 3 -2.62 -3.83 -14.41
N VAL A 4 -1.82 -4.55 -15.19
CA VAL A 4 -0.53 -4.06 -15.68
C VAL A 4 -0.84 -3.25 -16.93
N ARG A 5 -1.00 -1.93 -16.80
CA ARG A 5 -1.05 -1.04 -17.96
C ARG A 5 0.37 -0.84 -18.47
N ALA A 6 0.66 -1.48 -19.61
CA ALA A 6 1.84 -1.22 -20.41
C ALA A 6 1.83 0.26 -20.87
N LEU A 7 2.79 1.04 -20.39
CA LEU A 7 3.12 2.35 -20.94
C LEU A 7 4.05 2.13 -22.14
N THR A 8 3.57 2.50 -23.32
CA THR A 8 4.32 2.53 -24.57
C THR A 8 5.48 3.52 -24.48
N LEU A 9 6.70 3.02 -24.69
CA LEU A 9 7.94 3.80 -24.72
C LEU A 9 8.13 4.44 -26.11
N VAL A 10 8.24 5.76 -26.12
CA VAL A 10 8.79 6.54 -27.25
C VAL A 10 10.32 6.52 -27.12
N PRO A 11 11.12 6.29 -28.20
CA PRO A 11 12.54 6.09 -28.05
C PRO A 11 13.26 7.44 -28.00
N PHE A 12 13.82 7.80 -26.84
CA PHE A 12 14.90 8.77 -26.77
C PHE A 12 16.17 8.10 -26.26
N HIS A 13 17.19 8.14 -27.11
CA HIS A 13 18.46 7.46 -26.95
C HIS A 13 19.31 8.16 -25.88
N ARG A 14 19.43 7.55 -24.70
CA ARG A 14 20.59 7.68 -23.78
C ARG A 14 20.61 6.47 -22.85
N THR A 15 21.47 5.51 -23.16
CA THR A 15 21.73 4.33 -22.34
C THR A 15 22.55 4.73 -21.11
N CYS A 16 21.88 5.27 -20.10
CA CYS A 16 22.39 5.18 -18.73
C CYS A 16 22.04 3.78 -18.22
N ARG A 17 23.03 2.88 -18.15
CA ARG A 17 22.95 1.66 -17.35
C ARG A 17 22.90 2.08 -15.88
N ALA A 18 21.73 2.50 -15.41
CA ALA A 18 21.46 2.56 -13.98
C ALA A 18 21.56 1.13 -13.47
N ALA A 19 22.54 0.87 -12.59
CA ALA A 19 22.57 -0.37 -11.83
C ALA A 19 21.21 -0.49 -11.15
N PHE A 20 20.41 -1.47 -11.56
CA PHE A 20 19.22 -1.87 -10.82
C PHE A 20 19.73 -2.41 -9.47
N SER A 21 19.87 -1.53 -8.49
CA SER A 21 19.84 -1.95 -7.10
C SER A 21 18.53 -2.70 -6.94
N SER A 22 18.56 -3.93 -6.44
CA SER A 22 17.32 -4.57 -6.01
C SER A 22 16.66 -3.58 -5.05
N PHE A 23 15.43 -3.21 -5.35
CA PHE A 23 14.69 -2.30 -4.50
C PHE A 23 14.35 -3.10 -3.24
N ALA A 24 15.07 -2.84 -2.16
CA ALA A 24 14.92 -3.59 -0.92
C ALA A 24 13.60 -3.20 -0.26
N ILE A 25 12.55 -3.99 -0.53
CA ILE A 25 11.27 -3.88 0.16
C ILE A 25 11.45 -4.41 1.59
N LYS A 26 11.12 -3.58 2.59
CA LYS A 26 11.21 -3.99 4.00
C LYS A 26 9.92 -4.71 4.42
N ASN A 27 10.01 -6.01 4.63
CA ASN A 27 8.92 -6.81 5.17
C ASN A 27 8.84 -6.63 6.69
N VAL A 28 7.69 -6.16 7.16
CA VAL A 28 7.40 -5.92 8.57
C VAL A 28 6.50 -7.01 9.11
N THR A 29 7.00 -7.73 10.12
CA THR A 29 6.31 -8.78 10.86
C THR A 29 6.20 -8.39 12.33
N LYS A 30 5.61 -9.26 13.16
CA LYS A 30 5.48 -8.99 14.60
C LYS A 30 6.83 -8.72 15.29
N SER A 31 7.91 -9.37 14.89
CA SER A 31 9.21 -9.27 15.58
C SER A 31 9.94 -7.96 15.34
N ASN A 32 9.67 -7.28 14.21
CA ASN A 32 10.31 -6.02 13.84
C ASN A 32 9.32 -4.87 13.70
N PHE A 33 8.10 -5.02 14.22
CA PHE A 33 7.04 -4.02 14.07
C PHE A 33 7.41 -2.68 14.70
N ASP A 34 7.78 -2.67 15.99
CA ASP A 34 8.03 -1.42 16.71
C ASP A 34 9.21 -0.62 16.11
N THR A 35 10.28 -1.32 15.71
CA THR A 35 11.43 -0.68 15.06
C THR A 35 11.09 -0.19 13.66
N SER A 36 10.37 -0.99 12.87
CA SER A 36 9.95 -0.57 11.52
C SER A 36 8.93 0.57 11.54
N LEU A 37 8.06 0.62 12.56
CA LEU A 37 7.12 1.72 12.77
C LEU A 37 7.85 3.01 13.14
N ALA A 38 8.88 2.93 13.98
CA ALA A 38 9.73 4.09 14.30
C ALA A 38 10.45 4.63 13.05
N ASP A 39 11.04 3.75 12.25
CA ASP A 39 11.68 4.13 10.98
C ASP A 39 10.67 4.77 10.01
N LEU A 40 9.50 4.14 9.85
CA LEU A 40 8.43 4.64 8.97
C LEU A 40 7.98 6.04 9.37
N ARG A 41 7.84 6.33 10.68
CA ARG A 41 7.47 7.68 11.16
C ARG A 41 8.47 8.75 10.70
N GLY A 42 9.77 8.43 10.72
CA GLY A 42 10.81 9.31 10.18
C GLY A 42 10.64 9.53 8.69
N HIS A 43 10.49 8.45 7.92
CA HIS A 43 10.29 8.53 6.47
C HIS A 43 9.03 9.28 6.06
N VAL A 44 7.91 9.11 6.78
CA VAL A 44 6.66 9.84 6.53
C VAL A 44 6.84 11.34 6.77
N ARG A 45 7.48 11.71 7.89
CA ARG A 45 7.73 13.13 8.22
C ARG A 45 8.58 13.82 7.15
N ASP A 46 9.55 13.11 6.59
CA ASP A 46 10.51 13.67 5.65
C ASP A 46 10.08 13.48 4.17
N SER A 47 8.91 12.88 3.91
CA SER A 47 8.40 12.61 2.55
C SER A 47 7.57 13.77 1.97
N ASP A 48 7.58 13.87 0.64
CA ASP A 48 6.71 14.80 -0.11
C ASP A 48 5.32 14.21 -0.34
N PHE A 49 5.24 12.88 -0.52
CA PHE A 49 3.97 12.15 -0.59
C PHE A 49 4.15 10.70 -0.15
N VAL A 50 3.04 10.04 0.17
CA VAL A 50 3.00 8.65 0.60
C VAL A 50 2.00 7.89 -0.26
N ALA A 51 2.43 6.75 -0.81
CA ALA A 51 1.53 5.78 -1.44
C ALA A 51 1.15 4.69 -0.43
N ILE A 52 -0.10 4.24 -0.46
CA ILE A 52 -0.60 3.13 0.36
C ILE A 52 -1.34 2.13 -0.52
N ASP A 53 -1.32 0.86 -0.12
CA ASP A 53 -2.07 -0.22 -0.76
C ASP A 53 -2.44 -1.31 0.27
N LEU A 54 -3.61 -1.93 0.10
CA LEU A 54 -4.14 -2.94 1.04
C LEU A 54 -4.40 -4.25 0.31
N GLU A 55 -3.99 -5.35 0.94
CA GLU A 55 -4.49 -6.68 0.59
C GLU A 55 -5.47 -7.12 1.66
N MET A 56 -6.67 -7.55 1.26
CA MET A 56 -7.78 -7.90 2.15
C MET A 56 -8.14 -9.39 2.01
N THR A 57 -8.79 -9.97 3.02
CA THR A 57 -9.27 -11.36 2.96
C THR A 57 -10.40 -11.59 1.94
N GLY A 58 -11.01 -10.51 1.44
CA GLY A 58 -12.02 -10.54 0.40
C GLY A 58 -12.28 -9.16 -0.18
N VAL A 59 -13.11 -9.11 -1.24
CA VAL A 59 -13.38 -7.88 -2.01
C VAL A 59 -14.86 -7.51 -1.99
N THR A 60 -15.75 -8.47 -2.26
CA THR A 60 -17.20 -8.28 -2.30
C THR A 60 -17.91 -9.23 -1.35
N SER A 61 -18.71 -8.67 -0.43
CA SER A 61 -19.36 -9.45 0.63
C SER A 61 -20.41 -10.44 0.14
N ALA A 62 -21.04 -10.17 -1.01
CA ALA A 62 -21.99 -11.05 -1.68
C ALA A 62 -22.12 -10.68 -3.17
N PRO A 63 -22.52 -11.61 -4.06
CA PRO A 63 -22.68 -11.34 -5.50
C PRO A 63 -23.66 -10.20 -5.82
N TRP A 64 -24.77 -10.10 -5.09
CA TRP A 64 -25.76 -9.02 -5.27
C TRP A 64 -25.31 -7.66 -4.71
N ARG A 65 -24.17 -7.61 -4.01
CA ARG A 65 -23.55 -6.38 -3.49
C ARG A 65 -22.43 -5.88 -4.41
N GLU A 66 -22.23 -6.50 -5.59
CA GLU A 66 -21.30 -5.98 -6.59
C GLU A 66 -21.66 -4.55 -7.03
N MET A 67 -20.63 -3.80 -7.36
CA MET A 67 -20.75 -2.43 -7.84
C MET A 67 -21.10 -2.45 -9.32
N PHE A 68 -22.18 -1.77 -9.69
CA PHE A 68 -22.62 -1.63 -11.08
C PHE A 68 -22.34 -0.21 -11.58
N GLU A 69 -22.14 -0.06 -12.89
CA GLU A 69 -21.84 1.26 -13.50
C GLU A 69 -22.96 2.29 -13.30
N PHE A 70 -24.19 1.81 -13.14
CA PHE A 70 -25.38 2.65 -12.93
C PHE A 70 -25.70 2.88 -11.44
N ASP A 71 -24.89 2.37 -10.51
CA ASP A 71 -25.06 2.69 -9.11
C ASP A 71 -24.84 4.18 -8.89
N ARG A 72 -25.74 4.79 -8.12
CA ARG A 72 -25.47 6.12 -7.56
C ARG A 72 -24.30 6.05 -6.58
N PHE A 73 -23.61 7.19 -6.40
CA PHE A 73 -22.42 7.27 -5.55
C PHE A 73 -22.67 6.87 -4.08
N ASP A 74 -23.84 7.20 -3.54
CA ASP A 74 -24.28 6.80 -2.19
C ASP A 74 -24.42 5.29 -2.05
N VAL A 75 -25.08 4.64 -3.02
CA VAL A 75 -25.25 3.18 -3.06
C VAL A 75 -23.91 2.48 -3.18
N ARG A 76 -23.05 2.97 -4.07
CA ARG A 76 -21.69 2.46 -4.26
C ARG A 76 -20.86 2.56 -2.98
N TYR A 77 -20.93 3.69 -2.27
CA TYR A 77 -20.28 3.83 -0.96
C TYR A 77 -20.77 2.78 0.04
N LEU A 78 -22.09 2.58 0.16
CA LEU A 78 -22.66 1.59 1.09
C LEU A 78 -22.25 0.15 0.75
N LYS A 79 -22.15 -0.19 -0.54
CA LYS A 79 -21.67 -1.52 -0.99
C LYS A 79 -20.20 -1.76 -0.61
N VAL A 80 -19.34 -0.76 -0.84
CA VAL A 80 -17.92 -0.83 -0.49
C VAL A 80 -17.74 -0.87 1.02
N LYS A 81 -18.46 -0.03 1.77
CA LYS A 81 -18.45 0.00 3.23
C LYS A 81 -18.79 -1.36 3.82
N ASP A 82 -19.88 -1.99 3.36
CA ASP A 82 -20.30 -3.30 3.84
C ASP A 82 -19.23 -4.40 3.61
N SER A 83 -18.48 -4.33 2.52
CA SER A 83 -17.39 -5.26 2.27
C SER A 83 -16.17 -4.94 3.14
N ALA A 84 -15.83 -3.66 3.28
CA ALA A 84 -14.71 -3.20 4.09
C ALA A 84 -14.87 -3.53 5.59
N GLU A 85 -16.10 -3.56 6.10
CA GLU A 85 -16.41 -3.93 7.49
C GLU A 85 -16.38 -5.45 7.74
N LYS A 86 -16.44 -6.28 6.69
CA LYS A 86 -16.48 -7.75 6.81
C LYS A 86 -15.15 -8.44 6.54
N PHE A 87 -14.25 -7.80 5.81
CA PHE A 87 -12.96 -8.38 5.43
C PHE A 87 -11.81 -7.74 6.20
N ALA A 88 -10.90 -8.58 6.68
CA ALA A 88 -9.71 -8.13 7.40
C ALA A 88 -8.60 -7.75 6.42
N VAL A 89 -7.78 -6.77 6.79
CA VAL A 89 -6.57 -6.38 6.05
C VAL A 89 -5.42 -7.35 6.35
N VAL A 90 -4.99 -8.17 5.39
CA VAL A 90 -3.87 -9.11 5.61
C VAL A 90 -2.50 -8.47 5.38
N GLN A 91 -2.44 -7.46 4.51
CA GLN A 91 -1.21 -6.71 4.27
C GLN A 91 -1.49 -5.23 4.09
N PHE A 92 -0.60 -4.42 4.64
CA PHE A 92 -0.60 -2.97 4.49
C PHE A 92 0.73 -2.54 3.85
N GLY A 93 0.68 -2.18 2.57
CA GLY A 93 1.79 -1.59 1.84
C GLY A 93 1.82 -0.08 2.05
N VAL A 94 2.99 0.47 2.39
CA VAL A 94 3.21 1.91 2.52
C VAL A 94 4.56 2.29 1.93
N CYS A 95 4.59 3.38 1.17
CA CYS A 95 5.81 3.87 0.54
C CYS A 95 5.86 5.40 0.59
N PRO A 96 6.61 5.98 1.52
CA PRO A 96 6.97 7.39 1.49
C PRO A 96 7.95 7.68 0.36
N PHE A 97 7.71 8.76 -0.38
CA PHE A 97 8.55 9.25 -1.46
C PHE A 97 9.09 10.63 -1.13
N ARG A 98 10.39 10.82 -1.34
CA ARG A 98 11.08 12.09 -1.15
C ARG A 98 11.87 12.47 -2.38
N TRP A 99 11.74 13.69 -2.84
CA TRP A 99 12.48 14.24 -3.96
C TRP A 99 13.95 14.46 -3.56
N ASP A 100 14.86 13.85 -4.32
CA ASP A 100 16.29 14.10 -4.22
C ASP A 100 16.69 15.09 -5.32
N SER A 101 16.97 16.32 -4.92
CA SER A 101 17.29 17.43 -5.84
C SER A 101 18.65 17.27 -6.52
N VAL A 102 19.56 16.46 -5.97
CA VAL A 102 20.87 16.16 -6.54
C VAL A 102 20.73 15.08 -7.61
N LYS A 103 20.00 14.00 -7.29
CA LYS A 103 19.74 12.89 -8.24
C LYS A 103 18.65 13.21 -9.26
N LYS A 104 17.87 14.27 -9.04
CA LYS A 104 16.70 14.66 -9.84
C LYS A 104 15.70 13.51 -9.97
N SER A 105 15.46 12.80 -8.86
CA SER A 105 14.58 11.63 -8.82
C SER A 105 13.92 11.50 -7.46
N PHE A 106 12.81 10.77 -7.39
CA PHE A 106 12.25 10.35 -6.10
C PHE A 106 13.03 9.19 -5.50
N VAL A 107 13.29 9.27 -4.20
CA VAL A 107 13.76 8.19 -3.35
C VAL A 107 12.54 7.60 -2.66
N ALA A 108 12.36 6.30 -2.79
CA ALA A 108 11.21 5.58 -2.28
C ALA A 108 11.61 4.68 -1.10
N HIS A 109 10.77 4.62 -0.08
CA HIS A 109 11.00 3.86 1.15
C HIS A 109 9.87 2.82 1.35
N PRO A 110 9.88 1.70 0.62
CA PRO A 110 8.78 0.73 0.64
C PRO A 110 8.78 -0.14 1.91
N LEU A 111 7.63 -0.24 2.58
CA LEU A 111 7.38 -1.18 3.67
C LEU A 111 6.10 -1.97 3.41
N VAL A 112 6.13 -3.26 3.72
CA VAL A 112 4.95 -4.15 3.67
C VAL A 112 4.73 -4.75 5.04
N PHE A 113 3.64 -4.38 5.69
CA PHE A 113 3.24 -4.91 6.99
C PHE A 113 2.36 -6.14 6.80
N PHE A 114 2.75 -7.25 7.41
CA PHE A 114 1.99 -8.49 7.38
C PHE A 114 1.19 -8.64 8.69
N PHE A 115 -0.12 -8.74 8.56
CA PHE A 115 -1.02 -8.92 9.69
C PHE A 115 -1.54 -10.36 9.71
N THR A 116 -1.22 -11.07 10.79
CA THR A 116 -1.82 -12.37 11.10
C THR A 116 -2.99 -12.18 12.07
N PHE A 117 -3.88 -13.16 12.19
CA PHE A 117 -5.01 -13.11 13.13
C PHE A 117 -4.58 -12.77 14.57
N THR A 118 -3.47 -13.31 15.03
CA THR A 118 -2.90 -12.98 16.35
C THR A 118 -2.40 -11.54 16.41
N PHE A 119 -1.89 -11.00 15.30
CA PHE A 119 -1.41 -9.62 15.24
C PHE A 119 -2.57 -8.62 15.28
N PHE A 120 -3.70 -8.93 14.64
CA PHE A 120 -4.92 -8.12 14.72
C PHE A 120 -5.40 -7.92 16.15
N ILE A 121 -5.49 -9.01 16.93
CA ILE A 121 -5.89 -8.95 18.34
C ILE A 121 -4.91 -8.07 19.14
N VAL A 122 -3.61 -8.13 18.83
CA VAL A 122 -2.60 -7.32 19.50
C VAL A 122 -2.73 -5.83 19.13
N LEU A 123 -3.03 -5.49 17.87
CA LEU A 123 -3.26 -4.09 17.47
C LEU A 123 -4.51 -3.50 18.12
N GLU A 124 -5.61 -4.26 18.16
CA GLU A 124 -6.87 -3.88 18.81
C GLU A 124 -6.61 -3.57 20.30
N SER A 125 -5.89 -4.45 21.00
CA SER A 125 -5.54 -4.25 22.41
C SER A 125 -4.64 -3.02 22.68
N ARG A 126 -4.01 -2.48 21.63
CA ARG A 126 -3.11 -1.31 21.70
C ARG A 126 -3.78 -0.01 21.20
N ASN A 127 -5.09 0.00 20.93
CA ASN A 127 -5.85 1.13 20.38
C ASN A 127 -5.28 1.69 19.05
N PHE A 128 -4.74 0.83 18.19
CA PHE A 128 -4.26 1.24 16.86
C PHE A 128 -5.31 1.08 15.75
N ILE A 129 -6.45 0.44 16.05
CA ILE A 129 -7.63 0.25 15.19
C ILE A 129 -8.85 0.66 16.00
#